data_AF-A0A0B6YDM6-F1
#
_entry.id   AF-A0A0B6YDM6-F1
#
_cell.length_a   1.000
_cell.length_b   1.000
_cell.length_c   1.000
_cell.angle_alpha   90.00
_cell.angle_beta   90.00
_cell.angle_gamma   90.00
#
_symmetry.space_group_name_H-M   'P 1'
#
loop_
_entity.id
_entity.type
_entity.pdbx_description
1 polymer ?
#
loop_
_entity_poly.entity_id
_entity_poly.type
_entity_poly.pdbx_seq_one_letter_code
_entity_poly.pdbx_strand_id
1 'polypeptide(L)' 'GDYIAIVIKERDFMVQIRAVPCGAGAVSCICGVVVREGNNIIKASMCQSSWMSIAVAYQLSSGAVIQRSSDGTR' A
#
# COMPACT_ATOMS: atom_id res chain seq x y z
N GLY A 1 5.43 6.82 -11.03
CA GLY A 1 4.03 7.23 -11.23
C GLY A 1 3.12 6.49 -10.27
N ASP A 2 1.82 6.77 -10.36
CA ASP A 2 0.76 6.09 -9.60
C ASP A 2 0.02 5.11 -10.51
N TYR A 3 -0.23 3.89 -10.02
CA TYR A 3 -0.82 2.80 -10.80
C TYR A 3 -1.83 2.02 -9.97
N ILE A 4 -2.81 1.40 -10.64
CA ILE A 4 -3.68 0.39 -10.04
C ILE A 4 -3.06 -0.98 -10.32
N ALA A 5 -2.65 -1.69 -9.28
CA ALA A 5 -2.02 -3.00 -9.40
C ALA A 5 -3.05 -4.13 -9.44
N ILE A 6 -4.10 -4.04 -8.61
CA ILE A 6 -5.14 -5.06 -8.47
C ILE A 6 -6.49 -4.38 -8.26
N VAL A 7 -7.54 -4.92 -8.89
CA VAL A 7 -8.94 -4.59 -8.61
C VAL A 7 -9.73 -5.89 -8.52
N ILE A 8 -10.48 -6.08 -7.44
CA ILE A 8 -11.45 -7.16 -7.27
C ILE A 8 -12.80 -6.49 -6.95
N LYS A 9 -13.67 -6.41 -7.96
CA LYS A 9 -14.91 -5.62 -7.88
C LYS A 9 -15.90 -6.21 -6.88
N GLU A 10 -15.94 -7.53 -6.79
CA GLU A 10 -16.86 -8.29 -5.95
C GLU A 10 -16.63 -8.02 -4.45
N ARG A 11 -15.43 -7.56 -4.08
CA ARG A 11 -15.04 -7.24 -2.71
C ARG A 11 -14.89 -5.74 -2.43
N ASP A 12 -15.19 -4.87 -3.41
CA ASP A 12 -14.75 -3.46 -3.41
C ASP A 12 -13.28 -3.32 -2.97
N PHE A 13 -12.42 -4.17 -3.55
CA PHE A 13 -11.00 -4.26 -3.19
C PHE A 13 -10.12 -3.69 -4.29
N MET A 14 -9.15 -2.86 -3.91
CA MET A 14 -8.19 -2.27 -4.82
C MET A 14 -6.82 -2.08 -4.15
N VAL A 15 -5.76 -2.38 -4.91
CA VAL A 15 -4.39 -2.02 -4.54
C VAL A 15 -3.86 -1.00 -5.52
N GLN A 16 -3.46 0.17 -5.00
CA GLN A 16 -2.76 1.19 -5.76
C GLN A 16 -1.31 1.25 -5.33
N ILE A 17 -0.40 1.42 -6.28
CA ILE A 17 1.04 1.50 -6.03
C ILE A 17 1.59 2.81 -6.56
N ARG A 18 2.51 3.41 -5.80
CA ARG A 18 3.36 4.50 -6.25
C ARG A 18 4.75 3.95 -6.53
N ALA A 19 5.20 4.09 -7.76
CA ALA A 19 6.54 3.70 -8.18
C ALA A 19 7.43 4.92 -8.43
N VAL A 20 8.70 4.80 -8.07
CA VAL A 20 9.76 5.79 -8.33
C VAL A 20 10.93 5.11 -9.02
N PRO A 21 11.72 5.84 -9.84
CA PRO A 21 12.96 5.31 -10.38
C PRO A 21 13.92 4.87 -9.26
N CYS A 22 14.58 3.74 -9.43
CA CYS A 22 15.63 3.24 -8.55
C CYS A 22 16.67 2.45 -9.36
N GLY A 23 17.78 2.01 -8.71
CA GLY A 23 18.85 1.29 -9.40
C GLY A 23 19.46 2.11 -10.54
N ALA A 24 19.89 3.34 -10.24
CA ALA A 24 20.36 4.34 -11.22
C ALA A 24 19.33 4.68 -12.33
N GLY A 25 18.04 4.43 -12.09
CA GLY A 25 16.96 4.69 -13.04
C GLY A 25 16.70 3.56 -14.04
N ALA A 26 17.40 2.43 -13.93
CA ALA A 26 17.19 1.26 -14.78
C ALA A 26 15.89 0.52 -14.46
N VAL A 27 15.36 0.67 -13.24
CA VAL A 27 14.17 -0.03 -12.76
C VAL A 27 13.24 0.91 -11.97
N SER A 28 12.02 0.44 -11.74
CA SER A 28 11.04 1.11 -10.88
C SER A 28 10.88 0.36 -9.56
N CYS A 29 11.00 1.06 -8.45
CA CYS A 29 10.74 0.53 -7.11
C CYS A 29 9.38 1.03 -6.62
N ILE A 30 8.60 0.15 -5.99
CA ILE A 30 7.39 0.55 -5.26
C ILE A 30 7.83 1.25 -3.98
N CYS A 31 7.43 2.50 -3.81
CA CYS A 31 7.70 3.27 -2.58
C CYS A 31 6.44 3.55 -1.76
N GLY A 32 5.25 3.29 -2.31
CA GLY A 32 3.99 3.46 -1.62
C GLY A 32 2.94 2.49 -2.11
N VAL A 33 2.10 2.04 -1.19
CA VAL A 33 0.97 1.13 -1.44
C VAL A 33 -0.25 1.68 -0.72
N VAL A 34 -1.38 1.72 -1.41
CA VAL A 34 -2.70 1.97 -0.82
C VAL A 34 -3.55 0.73 -1.04
N VAL A 35 -4.01 0.13 0.05
CA VAL A 35 -4.98 -0.97 0.01
C VAL A 35 -6.33 -0.40 0.41
N ARG A 36 -7.33 -0.66 -0.43
CA ARG A 36 -8.73 -0.36 -0.15
C ARG A 36 -9.51 -1.66 -0.14
N GLU A 37 -10.32 -1.87 0.88
CA GLU A 37 -11.36 -2.90 0.93
C GLU A 37 -12.61 -2.31 1.58
N GLY A 38 -13.64 -2.02 0.78
CA GLY A 38 -14.78 -1.22 1.23
C GLY A 38 -14.32 0.15 1.76
N ASN A 39 -14.63 0.43 3.03
CA ASN A 39 -14.22 1.66 3.74
C ASN A 39 -12.86 1.56 4.45
N ASN A 40 -12.21 0.39 4.44
CA ASN A 40 -10.88 0.25 5.02
C ASN A 40 -9.86 0.75 4.00
N ILE A 41 -9.28 1.93 4.25
CA ILE A 41 -8.25 2.51 3.38
C ILE A 41 -6.97 2.67 4.19
N ILE A 42 -5.96 1.86 3.84
CA ILE A 42 -4.67 1.82 4.50
C ILE A 42 -3.61 2.23 3.49
N LYS A 43 -2.79 3.21 3.86
CA LYS A 43 -1.65 3.68 3.06
C LYS A 43 -0.36 3.36 3.79
N ALA A 44 0.54 2.63 3.13
CA ALA A 44 1.93 2.48 3.52
C ALA A 44 2.82 3.28 2.57
N SER A 45 3.74 4.09 3.07
CA SER A 45 4.59 4.94 2.22
C SER A 45 5.96 5.20 2.81
N MET A 46 6.97 5.09 1.94
CA MET A 46 8.36 5.49 2.14
C MET A 46 8.84 6.44 1.02
N CYS A 47 7.96 6.89 0.13
CA CYS A 47 8.35 7.72 -1.03
C CYS A 47 9.03 9.06 -0.72
N GLN A 48 8.87 9.59 0.49
CA GLN A 48 9.38 10.91 0.91
C GLN A 48 10.20 10.84 2.21
N SER A 49 10.54 9.64 2.68
CA SER A 49 11.18 9.44 3.98
C SER A 49 12.06 8.20 3.96
N SER A 50 13.10 8.17 4.79
CA SER A 50 13.89 6.95 5.06
C SER A 50 13.14 5.95 5.96
N TRP A 51 11.95 6.32 6.44
CA TRP A 51 11.14 5.52 7.34
C TRP A 51 9.79 5.18 6.72
N MET A 52 9.35 3.94 6.92
CA MET A 52 8.02 3.50 6.53
C MET A 52 6.97 4.18 7.42
N SER A 53 5.99 4.83 6.79
CA SER A 53 4.81 5.37 7.47
C SER A 53 3.57 4.53 7.12
N ILE A 54 2.68 4.35 8.09
CA ILE A 54 1.35 3.74 7.90
C ILE A 54 0.31 4.78 8.30
N ALA A 55 -0.65 5.03 7.43
CA ALA A 55 -1.79 5.90 7.68
C ALA A 55 -3.08 5.16 7.36
N VAL A 56 -4.11 5.38 8.18
CA VAL A 56 -5.46 4.84 7.97
C VAL A 56 -6.40 6.03 7.77
N ALA A 57 -7.15 6.04 6.67
CA ALA A 57 -8.00 7.20 6.34
C ALA A 57 -9.28 7.28 7.19
N TYR A 58 -9.79 6.12 7.63
CA TYR A 58 -11.04 5.99 8.38
C TYR A 58 -10.88 4.98 9.52
N GLN A 59 -11.86 4.90 10.41
CA GLN A 59 -11.88 3.85 11.42
C GLN A 59 -11.98 2.49 10.73
N LEU A 60 -11.07 1.57 11.08
CA LEU A 60 -11.08 0.23 10.54
C LEU A 60 -12.33 -0.53 11.00
N SER A 61 -12.81 -1.40 10.12
CA SER A 61 -13.89 -2.32 10.41
C SER A 61 -13.51 -3.25 11.55
N SER A 62 -14.51 -3.71 12.33
CA SER A 62 -14.29 -4.65 13.43
C SER A 62 -13.55 -5.90 12.95
N GLY A 63 -12.51 -6.32 13.69
CA GLY A 63 -11.67 -7.47 13.37
C GLY A 63 -10.53 -7.21 12.38
N ALA A 64 -10.43 -6.01 11.79
CA ALA A 64 -9.29 -5.64 10.97
C ALA A 64 -8.04 -5.44 11.83
N VAL A 65 -6.92 -6.04 11.41
CA VAL A 65 -5.63 -5.96 12.11
C VAL A 65 -4.57 -5.49 11.12
N ILE A 66 -3.81 -4.46 11.51
CA ILE A 66 -2.59 -4.06 10.80
C ILE A 66 -1.41 -4.62 11.57
N GLN A 67 -0.72 -5.60 10.98
CA GLN A 67 0.45 -6.21 11.58
C GLN A 67 1.64 -6.11 10.63
N ARG A 68 2.79 -5.70 11.15
CA ARG A 68 4.05 -5.78 10.42
C ARG A 68 4.47 -7.25 10.37
N SER A 69 4.58 -7.81 9.17
CA SER A 69 5.17 -9.14 8.99
C SER A 69 6.66 -9.12 9.35
N SER A 70 7.14 -10.17 10.01
CA SER A 70 8.55 -10.38 10.33
C SER A 70 9.36 -10.89 9.14
N ASP A 71 8.70 -11.52 8.16
CA ASP A 71 9.34 -12.22 7.03
C ASP A 71 8.89 -11.70 5.65
N GLY A 72 7.84 -10.87 5.61
CA GLY A 72 7.29 -10.34 4.36
C GLY A 72 6.51 -11.36 3.51
N THR A 73 6.12 -12.51 4.08
CA THR A 73 5.46 -13.62 3.35
C THR A 73 3.97 -13.81 3.67
N ARG A 74 3.43 -13.00 4.59
CA ARG A 74 2.04 -13.08 5.08
C ARG A 74 1.25 -11.83 4.73
#